data_AF-D4DYC0-F1
#
_entry.id   AF-D4DYC0-F1
#
_cell.length_a   1.000
_cell.length_b   1.000
_cell.length_c   1.000
_cell.angle_alpha   90.00
_cell.angle_beta   90.00
_cell.angle_gamma   90.00
#
_symmetry.space_group_name_H-M   'P 1'
#
loop_
_entity.id
_entity.type
_entity.pdbx_description
1 polymer ?
#
loop_
_entity_poly.entity_id
_entity_poly.type
_entity_poly.pdbx_seq_one_letter_code
_entity_poly.pdbx_strand_id
1 'polypeptide(L)' 'MFCLAGQASLGRLPEQSMSNTTHHQDTPMKLNIIIDGYARTATLNHSQASKDFVALLPLTLTLQDYAATEKSAFCPLA' A
#
# COMPACT_ATOMS: atom_id res chain seq x y z
N MET A 1 -53.78 34.50 -3.67
CA MET A 1 -53.86 33.83 -4.99
C MET A 1 -52.47 33.25 -5.27
N PHE A 2 -52.26 31.98 -4.86
CA PHE A 2 -51.22 30.98 -5.18
C PHE A 2 -49.73 31.38 -5.11
N CYS A 3 -49.01 31.10 -4.01
CA CYS A 3 -48.28 29.85 -3.67
C CYS A 3 -47.20 29.45 -4.69
N LEU A 4 -45.94 29.79 -4.37
CA LEU A 4 -44.73 29.28 -5.00
C LEU A 4 -44.44 27.88 -4.41
N ALA A 5 -44.77 26.81 -5.13
CA ALA A 5 -44.43 25.45 -4.75
C ALA A 5 -43.29 24.94 -5.64
N GLY A 6 -42.20 24.50 -5.02
CA GLY A 6 -41.09 23.89 -5.73
C GLY A 6 -39.90 23.52 -4.85
N GLN A 7 -40.16 22.98 -3.64
CA GLN A 7 -39.10 22.30 -2.89
C GLN A 7 -38.87 20.93 -3.51
N ALA A 8 -37.88 20.82 -4.40
CA ALA A 8 -37.31 19.53 -4.73
C ALA A 8 -36.40 19.11 -3.57
N SER A 9 -37.00 18.46 -2.56
CA SER A 9 -36.24 17.59 -1.67
C SER A 9 -35.89 16.34 -2.47
N LEU A 10 -34.72 16.35 -3.11
CA LEU A 10 -34.11 15.16 -3.69
C LEU A 10 -33.26 14.51 -2.59
N GLY A 11 -33.64 13.29 -2.26
CA GLY A 11 -33.29 12.60 -1.03
C GLY A 11 -31.80 12.49 -0.74
N ARG A 12 -31.51 12.56 0.56
CA ARG A 12 -30.57 11.71 1.31
C ARG A 12 -29.79 10.73 0.42
N LEU A 13 -28.51 11.03 0.15
CA LEU A 13 -27.55 10.03 -0.28
C LEU A 13 -27.55 8.91 0.79
N PRO A 14 -27.81 7.64 0.43
CA PRO A 14 -27.44 6.55 1.29
C PRO A 14 -25.92 6.60 1.39
N GLU A 15 -25.44 6.71 2.62
CA GLU A 15 -24.84 5.55 3.26
C GLU A 15 -23.36 5.51 2.89
N GLN A 16 -22.58 6.04 3.85
CA GLN A 16 -21.30 5.50 4.25
C GLN A 16 -20.83 4.41 3.28
N SER A 17 -19.97 4.78 2.33
CA SER A 17 -19.03 3.80 1.78
C SER A 17 -18.12 3.45 2.95
N MET A 18 -18.64 2.60 3.83
CA MET A 18 -17.84 1.68 4.62
C MET A 18 -16.88 1.13 3.59
N SER A 19 -15.64 1.55 3.68
CA SER A 19 -14.55 0.79 3.13
C SER A 19 -14.82 -0.60 3.67
N ASN A 20 -15.31 -1.49 2.80
CA ASN A 20 -15.29 -2.91 3.04
C ASN A 20 -13.80 -3.25 3.05
N THR A 21 -13.10 -2.87 4.12
CA THR A 21 -11.93 -3.57 4.59
C THR A 21 -12.50 -4.90 5.03
N THR A 22 -12.79 -5.75 4.04
CA THR A 22 -12.79 -7.18 4.24
C THR A 22 -11.55 -7.38 5.07
N HIS A 23 -11.71 -7.85 6.29
CA HIS A 23 -10.60 -8.35 7.09
C HIS A 23 -10.19 -9.67 6.41
N HIS A 24 -9.74 -9.56 5.15
CA HIS A 24 -8.89 -10.52 4.52
C HIS A 24 -7.78 -10.64 5.55
N GLN A 25 -7.64 -11.82 6.12
CA GLN A 25 -6.49 -12.13 6.93
C GLN A 25 -5.32 -12.10 5.95
N ASP A 26 -4.84 -10.90 5.66
CA ASP A 26 -3.79 -10.63 4.70
C ASP A 26 -2.57 -11.28 5.29
N THR A 27 -2.25 -12.45 4.75
CA THR A 27 -1.07 -13.18 5.20
C THR A 27 0.11 -12.24 4.97
N PRO A 28 0.89 -11.92 6.02
CA PRO A 28 1.97 -10.95 5.89
C PRO A 28 2.93 -11.41 4.80
N MET A 29 3.18 -10.55 3.82
CA MET A 29 4.12 -10.83 2.74
C MET A 29 5.53 -10.79 3.33
N LYS A 30 6.22 -11.94 3.30
CA LYS A 30 7.58 -12.07 3.83
C LYS A 30 8.59 -12.14 2.70
N LEU A 31 9.72 -11.50 2.92
CA LEU A 31 10.85 -11.45 2.00
C LEU A 31 12.10 -12.00 2.68
N ASN A 32 12.96 -12.65 1.91
CA ASN A 32 14.32 -12.93 2.34
C ASN A 32 15.27 -11.93 1.68
N ILE A 33 16.00 -11.18 2.49
CA ILE A 33 17.01 -10.22 2.06
C ILE A 33 18.38 -10.82 2.38
N ILE A 34 19.29 -10.82 1.40
CA ILE A 34 20.66 -11.28 1.59
C ILE A 34 21.55 -10.04 1.65
N ILE A 35 22.14 -9.79 2.82
CA ILE A 35 23.08 -8.68 3.06
C ILE A 35 24.34 -9.29 3.69
N ASP A 36 25.52 -8.95 3.15
CA ASP A 36 26.81 -9.49 3.60
C ASP A 36 26.86 -11.03 3.65
N GLY A 37 26.12 -11.70 2.76
CA GLY A 37 26.00 -13.17 2.71
C GLY A 37 25.03 -13.77 3.73
N TYR A 38 24.37 -12.95 4.55
CA TYR A 38 23.42 -13.42 5.56
C TYR A 38 21.97 -13.13 5.18
N ALA A 39 21.13 -14.16 5.32
CA ALA A 39 19.68 -14.06 5.16
C ALA A 39 19.02 -13.29 6.33
N ARG A 40 18.10 -12.39 6.00
CA ARG A 40 17.26 -11.65 6.95
C ARG A 40 15.82 -11.64 6.44
N THR A 41 14.88 -11.95 7.32
CA THR A 41 13.45 -11.90 6.98
C THR A 41 12.90 -10.50 7.22
N ALA A 42 12.25 -9.94 6.21
CA ALA A 42 11.48 -8.70 6.31
C ALA A 42 10.00 -8.98 6.01
N THR A 43 9.12 -8.12 6.52
CA THR A 43 7.68 -8.17 6.23
C THR A 43 7.29 -6.90 5.49
N LEU A 44 6.58 -7.04 4.37
CA LEU A 44 5.98 -5.92 3.66
C LEU A 44 4.55 -5.68 4.13
N ASN A 45 4.11 -4.42 4.07
CA ASN A 45 2.69 -4.09 4.15
C ASN A 45 1.94 -4.56 2.89
N HIS A 46 0.61 -4.63 2.95
CA HIS A 46 -0.22 -5.05 1.83
C HIS A 46 -0.60 -3.91 0.88
N SER A 47 0.38 -3.10 0.46
CA SER A 47 0.18 -2.00 -0.50
C SER A 47 0.39 -2.44 -1.95
N GLN A 48 -0.10 -1.64 -2.91
CA GLN A 48 0.19 -1.88 -4.33
C GLN A 48 1.69 -1.80 -4.63
N ALA A 49 2.38 -0.80 -4.07
CA ALA A 49 3.84 -0.67 -4.20
C ALA A 49 4.59 -1.93 -3.72
N SER A 50 4.14 -2.56 -2.64
CA SER A 50 4.70 -3.84 -2.18
C SER A 50 4.51 -4.98 -3.17
N LYS A 51 3.34 -5.05 -3.82
CA LYS A 51 3.04 -6.06 -4.85
C LYS A 51 3.90 -5.85 -6.10
N ASP A 52 4.03 -4.60 -6.53
CA ASP A 52 4.87 -4.22 -7.66
C ASP A 52 6.34 -4.51 -7.37
N PHE A 53 6.81 -4.19 -6.16
CA PHE A 53 8.17 -4.52 -5.73
C PHE A 53 8.44 -6.04 -5.71
N VAL A 54 7.50 -6.85 -5.25
CA VAL A 54 7.63 -8.32 -5.25
C VAL A 54 7.72 -8.87 -6.68
N ALA A 55 7.04 -8.25 -7.65
CA ALA A 55 7.10 -8.66 -9.05
C ALA A 55 8.48 -8.46 -9.69
N LEU A 56 9.35 -7.64 -9.08
CA LEU A 56 10.72 -7.42 -9.54
C LEU A 56 11.71 -8.50 -9.06
N LEU A 57 11.28 -9.41 -8.17
CA LEU A 57 12.18 -10.42 -7.59
C LEU A 57 12.45 -11.57 -8.57
N PRO A 58 13.68 -12.14 -8.59
CA PRO A 58 14.81 -11.82 -7.72
C PRO A 58 15.51 -10.51 -8.11
N LEU A 59 15.83 -9.68 -7.12
CA LEU A 59 16.42 -8.36 -7.32
C LEU A 59 17.70 -8.21 -6.50
N THR A 60 18.76 -7.70 -7.15
CA THR A 60 20.02 -7.34 -6.50
C THR A 60 20.20 -5.83 -6.58
N LEU A 61 20.41 -5.18 -5.43
CA LEU A 61 20.55 -3.72 -5.32
C LEU A 61 21.85 -3.38 -4.60
N THR A 62 22.50 -2.29 -5.03
CA THR A 62 23.61 -1.68 -4.30
C THR A 62 23.05 -0.72 -3.26
N LEU A 63 23.23 -1.06 -1.98
CA LEU A 63 22.78 -0.20 -0.87
C LEU A 63 23.77 0.94 -0.62
N GLN A 64 23.24 2.14 -0.44
CA GLN A 64 23.96 3.33 -0.01
C GLN A 64 23.78 3.53 1.50
N ASP A 65 24.84 4.00 2.17
CA ASP A 65 24.75 4.42 3.57
C ASP A 65 24.17 5.81 3.67
N TYR A 66 23.18 5.97 4.54
CA TYR A 66 22.62 7.24 4.91
C TYR A 66 22.75 7.43 6.42
N ALA A 67 23.53 8.43 6.80
CA ALA A 67 23.76 8.85 8.19
C ALA A 67 24.20 7.72 9.15
N ALA A 68 24.86 6.68 8.65
CA ALA A 68 25.32 5.50 9.39
C ALA A 68 24.23 4.65 10.10
N THR A 69 22.94 5.01 9.96
CA THR A 69 21.83 4.30 10.60
C THR A 69 20.85 3.70 9.59
N GLU A 70 20.88 4.15 8.34
CA GLU A 70 19.97 3.71 7.30
C GLU A 70 20.76 3.21 6.09
N LYS A 71 20.26 2.12 5.49
CA LYS A 71 20.70 1.64 4.18
C LYS A 71 19.54 1.78 3.22
N SER A 72 19.77 2.42 2.09
CA SER A 72 18.74 2.64 1.07
C SER A 72 19.27 2.30 -0.32
N ALA A 73 18.36 2.03 -1.25
CA ALA A 73 18.70 1.88 -2.66
C ALA A 73 17.57 2.45 -3.51
N PHE A 74 17.93 2.87 -4.72
CA PHE A 74 16.94 3.23 -5.71
C PHE A 74 16.23 1.96 -6.21
N CYS A 75 14.91 1.89 -6.00
CA CYS A 75 14.09 0.83 -6.57
C CYS A 75 13.80 1.17 -8.04
N PRO A 76 14.00 0.24 -8.99
CA PRO A 76 13.53 0.46 -10.35
C PRO A 76 12.00 0.56 -10.35
N LEU A 77 11.46 1.37 -11.26
CA LEU A 77 10.03 1.37 -11.54
C LEU A 77 9.70 0.05 -12.23
N ALA A 78 8.62 -0.60 -11.78
CA ALA A 78 8.04 -1.78 -12.44
C ALA A 78 7.18 -1.38 -13.64
#